data_AF-A0A846ND50-F1
#
_entry.id   AF-A0A846ND50-F1
#
_cell.length_a   1.000
_cell.length_b   1.000
_cell.length_c   1.000
_cell.angle_alpha   90.00
_cell.angle_beta   90.00
_cell.angle_gamma   90.00
#
_symmetry.space_group_name_H-M   'P 1'
#
loop_
_entity.id
_entity.type
_entity.pdbx_description
1 polymer ?
#
loop_
_entity_poly.entity_id
_entity_poly.type
_entity_poly.pdbx_seq_one_letter_code
_entity_poly.pdbx_strand_id
1 'polypeptide(L)'
;ADADIVEITPLSYSKVSDQPIEMVIAVSEDSTVEKPEDIAAGSRISTEYPKLTKKYFDSLNIPVNVFFSYGATEAKIPELMDAVVDLTE
;
A
#
# COMPACT_ATOMS: atom_id res chain seq x y z
N ALA A 1 8.13 2.76 17.70
CA ALA A 1 8.98 1.65 18.15
C ALA A 1 8.55 0.44 17.34
N ASP A 2 9.50 -0.18 16.64
CA ASP A 2 9.27 -1.47 16.01
C ASP A 2 9.18 -2.55 17.10
N ALA A 3 8.53 -3.67 16.78
CA ALA A 3 8.38 -4.78 17.71
C ALA A 3 9.69 -5.58 17.79
N ASP A 4 10.06 -6.01 19.00
CA ASP A 4 11.16 -6.95 19.22
C ASP A 4 10.63 -8.38 19.02
N ILE A 5 10.98 -9.00 17.89
CA ILE A 5 10.45 -10.29 17.45
C ILE A 5 11.57 -11.19 16.94
N VAL A 6 11.37 -12.49 17.11
CA VAL A 6 12.22 -13.55 16.53
C VAL A 6 11.36 -14.38 15.57
N GLU A 7 11.75 -14.41 14.31
CA GLU A 7 11.13 -15.26 13.29
C GLU A 7 11.67 -16.70 13.43
N ILE A 8 10.77 -17.67 13.59
CA ILE A 8 11.15 -19.08 13.81
C ILE A 8 11.23 -19.84 12.48
N THR A 9 10.16 -19.79 11.68
CA THR A 9 10.09 -20.40 10.35
C THR A 9 8.92 -19.83 9.55
N PRO A 10 9.03 -19.68 8.22
CA PRO A 10 7.87 -19.44 7.37
C PRO A 10 6.95 -20.67 7.39
N LEU A 11 5.64 -20.43 7.42
CA LEU A 11 4.61 -21.46 7.25
C LEU A 11 3.95 -21.24 5.90
N SER A 12 4.18 -22.14 4.95
CA SER A 12 3.50 -22.13 3.65
C SER A 12 2.06 -22.61 3.84
N TYR A 13 1.16 -21.67 4.13
CA TYR A 13 -0.27 -21.95 4.27
C TYR A 13 -1.10 -20.85 3.63
N SER A 14 -1.99 -21.26 2.72
CA SER A 14 -3.05 -20.44 2.18
C SER A 14 -4.30 -21.30 1.99
N LYS A 15 -5.47 -20.69 2.13
CA LYS A 15 -6.75 -21.40 1.92
C LYS A 15 -7.12 -21.48 0.44
N VAL A 16 -6.50 -20.67 -0.43
CA VAL A 16 -6.97 -20.41 -1.79
C VAL A 16 -5.86 -20.51 -2.84
N SER A 17 -4.62 -20.09 -2.54
CA SER A 17 -3.52 -19.99 -3.51
C SER A 17 -2.14 -20.18 -2.87
N ASP A 18 -1.22 -20.91 -3.51
CA ASP A 18 0.18 -21.03 -3.03
C ASP A 18 1.04 -19.78 -3.31
N GLN A 19 0.46 -18.72 -3.90
CA GLN A 19 1.19 -17.49 -4.17
C GLN A 19 1.34 -16.66 -2.88
N PRO A 20 2.51 -16.03 -2.67
CA PRO A 20 2.68 -15.08 -1.58
C PRO A 20 1.79 -13.86 -1.83
N ILE A 21 1.21 -13.33 -0.77
CA ILE A 21 0.48 -12.08 -0.82
C ILE A 21 1.48 -10.95 -1.12
N GLU A 22 1.16 -10.12 -2.11
CA GLU A 22 1.95 -8.96 -2.46
C GLU A 22 1.25 -7.68 -2.03
N MET A 23 2.02 -6.69 -1.57
CA MET A 23 1.48 -5.35 -1.29
C MET A 23 1.68 -4.48 -2.52
N VAL A 24 0.58 -3.96 -3.07
CA VAL A 24 0.56 -3.18 -4.30
C VAL A 24 0.12 -1.76 -4.06
N ILE A 25 0.62 -0.84 -4.88
CA ILE A 25 0.06 0.51 -5.03
C ILE A 25 -0.84 0.49 -6.26
N ALA A 26 -2.12 0.77 -6.10
CA ALA A 26 -3.03 0.93 -7.22
C ALA A 26 -3.47 2.40 -7.36
N VAL A 27 -3.56 2.83 -8.62
CA VAL A 27 -3.99 4.16 -9.04
C VAL A 27 -5.22 4.04 -9.94
N SER A 28 -5.87 5.16 -10.25
CA SER A 28 -6.95 5.20 -11.26
C SER A 28 -6.44 4.69 -12.62
N GLU A 29 -7.31 4.02 -13.38
CA GLU A 29 -7.01 3.54 -14.74
C GLU A 29 -6.58 4.68 -15.69
N ASP A 30 -7.14 5.88 -15.50
CA ASP A 30 -6.79 7.08 -16.28
C ASP A 30 -5.51 7.78 -15.80
N SER A 31 -4.81 7.21 -14.81
CA SER A 31 -3.57 7.76 -14.27
C SER A 31 -2.40 7.56 -15.24
N THR A 32 -1.45 8.50 -15.21
CA THR A 32 -0.17 8.40 -15.96
C THR A 32 0.96 7.78 -15.15
N VAL A 33 0.68 7.36 -13.92
CA VAL A 33 1.64 6.72 -13.01
C VAL A 33 1.89 5.29 -13.48
N GLU A 34 3.13 4.96 -13.83
CA GLU A 34 3.51 3.59 -14.24
C GLU A 34 4.40 2.89 -13.21
N LYS A 35 5.03 3.67 -12.32
CA LYS A 35 5.90 3.16 -11.25
C LYS A 35 5.75 4.01 -9.97
N PRO A 36 6.14 3.48 -8.80
CA PRO A 36 5.99 4.18 -7.52
C PRO A 36 6.62 5.56 -7.48
N GLU A 37 7.71 5.77 -8.22
CA GLU A 37 8.42 7.05 -8.30
C GLU A 37 7.65 8.15 -9.04
N ASP A 38 6.63 7.79 -9.82
CA ASP A 38 5.79 8.76 -10.52
C ASP A 38 4.70 9.34 -9.61
N ILE A 39 4.51 8.80 -8.39
CA ILE A 39 3.58 9.34 -7.40
C ILE A 39 4.02 10.74 -7.01
N ALA A 40 3.10 11.70 -7.19
CA ALA A 40 3.37 13.09 -6.87
C ALA A 40 3.59 13.30 -5.36
N ALA A 41 4.55 14.16 -5.02
CA ALA A 41 4.71 14.64 -3.66
C ALA A 41 3.40 15.28 -3.17
N GLY A 42 2.95 14.88 -1.99
CA GLY A 42 1.70 15.31 -1.37
C GLY A 42 0.47 14.47 -1.75
N SER A 43 0.63 13.44 -2.60
CA SER A 43 -0.47 12.52 -2.94
C SER A 43 -1.13 11.93 -1.70
N ARG A 44 -2.46 11.82 -1.76
CA ARG A 44 -3.33 11.25 -0.74
C ARG A 44 -3.44 9.75 -0.95
N ILE A 45 -2.90 8.98 -0.02
CA ILE A 45 -2.81 7.52 -0.10
C ILE A 45 -3.75 6.92 0.93
N SER A 46 -4.69 6.09 0.50
CA SER A 46 -5.59 5.36 1.42
C SER A 46 -5.09 3.93 1.63
N THR A 47 -5.04 3.47 2.88
CA THR A 47 -4.53 2.12 3.20
C THR A 47 -4.95 1.65 4.59
N GLU A 48 -5.04 0.34 4.79
CA GLU A 48 -5.16 -0.27 6.12
C GLU A 48 -3.80 -0.37 6.86
N TYR A 49 -2.68 -0.12 6.16
CA TYR A 49 -1.30 -0.32 6.66
C TYR A 49 -0.47 0.97 6.75
N PRO A 50 -0.93 2.02 7.46
CA PRO A 50 -0.39 3.38 7.32
C PRO A 50 1.09 3.51 7.65
N LYS A 51 1.59 2.75 8.64
CA LYS A 51 3.01 2.78 9.01
C LYS A 51 3.90 2.15 7.94
N LEU A 52 3.46 1.04 7.35
CA LEU A 52 4.21 0.33 6.32
C LEU A 52 4.24 1.16 5.03
N THR A 53 3.09 1.67 4.61
CA THR A 53 2.96 2.57 3.45
C THR A 53 3.82 3.81 3.62
N LYS A 54 3.75 4.48 4.78
CA LYS A 54 4.61 5.65 5.03
C LYS A 54 6.09 5.29 4.95
N LYS A 55 6.51 4.18 5.57
CA LYS A 55 7.91 3.73 5.54
C LYS A 55 8.40 3.44 4.11
N TYR A 56 7.54 2.88 3.26
CA TYR A 56 7.86 2.62 1.86
C TYR A 56 8.10 3.92 1.09
N PHE A 57 7.16 4.87 1.14
CA PHE A 57 7.32 6.16 0.45
C PHE A 57 8.44 7.02 1.03
N ASP A 58 8.68 6.97 2.35
CA ASP A 58 9.84 7.59 3.00
C ASP A 58 11.16 7.03 2.40
N SER A 59 11.25 5.72 2.14
CA SER A 59 12.45 5.11 1.53
C SER A 59 12.70 5.54 0.09
N LEU A 60 11.64 5.95 -0.62
CA LEU A 60 11.70 6.53 -1.97
C LEU A 60 11.91 8.05 -1.96
N ASN A 61 11.97 8.69 -0.79
CA ASN A 61 11.98 10.16 -0.62
C ASN A 61 10.77 10.88 -1.23
N ILE A 62 9.61 10.22 -1.24
CA ILE A 62 8.35 10.78 -1.76
C ILE A 62 7.46 11.13 -0.57
N PRO A 63 7.30 12.41 -0.22
CA PRO A 63 6.42 12.78 0.88
C PRO A 63 4.96 12.57 0.45
N VAL A 64 4.20 11.74 1.17
CA VAL A 64 2.79 11.45 0.89
C VAL A 64 1.91 11.69 2.11
N ASN A 65 0.63 11.96 1.89
CA ASN A 65 -0.38 12.08 2.94
C ASN A 65 -1.11 10.74 3.09
N VAL A 66 -0.83 10.01 4.16
CA VAL A 66 -1.40 8.67 4.38
C VAL A 66 -2.68 8.74 5.24
N PHE A 67 -3.76 8.17 4.72
CA PHE A 67 -5.07 8.08 5.37
C PHE A 67 -5.40 6.63 5.69
N PHE A 68 -5.81 6.40 6.93
CA PHE A 68 -6.26 5.08 7.36
C PHE A 68 -7.61 4.73 6.71
N SER A 69 -7.70 3.57 6.08
CA SER A 69 -8.93 3.00 5.53
C SER A 69 -9.52 1.98 6.50
N TYR A 70 -10.85 1.98 6.62
CA TYR A 70 -11.62 0.95 7.33
C TYR A 70 -12.28 -0.04 6.34
N GLY A 71 -11.74 -0.15 5.12
CA GLY A 71 -12.34 -0.86 3.98
C GLY A 71 -12.96 0.07 2.91
N ALA A 72 -13.44 -0.54 1.82
CA ALA A 72 -13.94 0.13 0.60
C ALA A 72 -12.95 1.17 0.07
N THR A 73 -11.71 0.75 -0.17
CA THR A 73 -10.61 1.66 -0.46
C THR A 73 -10.58 2.07 -1.94
N GLU A 74 -11.10 1.22 -2.82
CA GLU A 74 -11.11 1.37 -4.27
C GLU A 74 -12.14 2.42 -4.73
N ALA A 75 -13.30 2.47 -4.07
CA ALA A 75 -14.39 3.40 -4.42
C ALA A 75 -14.05 4.88 -4.16
N LYS A 76 -12.90 5.17 -3.53
CA LYS A 76 -12.46 6.52 -3.15
C LYS A 76 -11.54 7.16 -4.19
N ILE A 77 -11.08 6.40 -5.19
CA ILE A 77 -10.14 6.87 -6.21
C ILE A 77 -10.92 7.18 -7.50
N PRO A 78 -10.68 8.33 -8.18
CA PRO A 78 -9.72 9.39 -7.85
C PRO A 78 -10.33 10.56 -7.03
N GLU A 79 -11.64 10.52 -6.77
CA GLU A 79 -12.40 11.68 -6.24
C GLU A 79 -11.93 12.13 -4.85
N LEU A 80 -11.57 11.18 -3.98
CA LEU A 80 -11.18 11.44 -2.58
C LEU A 80 -9.72 11.14 -2.31
N MET A 81 -9.11 10.23 -3.06
CA MET A 81 -7.74 9.73 -2.85
C MET A 81 -7.04 9.55 -4.19
N ASP A 82 -5.71 9.67 -4.21
CA ASP A 82 -4.91 9.62 -5.44
C ASP A 82 -4.37 8.21 -5.72
N ALA A 83 -4.13 7.42 -4.65
CA ALA A 83 -3.75 6.01 -4.75
C ALA A 83 -4.21 5.20 -3.52
N VAL A 84 -4.23 3.88 -3.67
CA VAL A 84 -4.46 2.92 -2.58
C VAL A 84 -3.24 2.02 -2.42
N VAL A 85 -2.93 1.65 -1.18
CA VAL A 85 -2.00 0.55 -0.89
C VAL A 85 -2.76 -0.58 -0.21
N ASP A 86 -2.81 -1.73 -0.87
CA ASP A 86 -3.52 -2.91 -0.41
C ASP A 86 -2.78 -4.21 -0.76
N LEU A 87 -3.29 -5.32 -0.24
CA LEU A 87 -2.80 -6.66 -0.51
C LEU A 87 -3.47 -7.23 -1.76
N THR A 88 -2.72 -7.97 -2.58
CA THR A 88 -3.21 -8.79 -3.68
C THR A 88 -2.79 -10.25 -3.47
N GLU A 89 -3.65 -11.17 -3.94
CA GLU A 89 -3.42 -12.62 -3.97
C GLU A 89 -2.99 -13.11 -5.36
#